data_AF-A0A7V5SCA0-F1
#
_entry.id   AF-A0A7V5SCA0-F1
#
_cell.length_a   1.000
_cell.length_b   1.000
_cell.length_c   1.000
_cell.angle_alpha   90.00
_cell.angle_beta   90.00
_cell.angle_gamma   90.00
#
_symmetry.space_group_name_H-M   'P 1'
#
loop_
_entity.id
_entity.type
_entity.pdbx_description
1 polymer ?
#
loop_
_entity_poly.entity_id
_entity_poly.type
_entity_poly.pdbx_seq_one_letter_code
_entity_poly.pdbx_strand_id
1 'polypeptide(L)'
;MTITKALPVQDVYASSALNPTSLSIYHLGIYLDRDHLLYAISTAQHEPLLLRLYKNRDGLEMGHFLEAAWQQDEFIRKRFAQSMLLIEAERWMVVPAEHVPDGQEMHYLRAFYEIRATDSTPHY
;
A
#
# COMPACT_ATOMS: atom_id res chain seq x y z
N MET A 1 -16.95 21.28 -10.02
CA MET A 1 -15.96 20.18 -9.95
C MET A 1 -15.53 20.05 -8.50
N THR A 2 -15.99 19.00 -7.84
CA THR A 2 -15.57 18.67 -6.48
C THR A 2 -14.20 18.02 -6.58
N ILE A 3 -13.21 18.52 -5.84
CA ILE A 3 -11.90 17.88 -5.75
C ILE A 3 -12.09 16.65 -4.85
N THR A 4 -12.29 15.50 -5.46
CA THR A 4 -12.46 14.21 -4.81
C THR A 4 -11.11 13.82 -4.15
N LYS A 5 -11.09 13.44 -2.88
CA LYS A 5 -9.85 13.23 -2.11
C LYS A 5 -9.93 11.95 -1.30
N ALA A 6 -8.82 11.21 -1.23
CA ALA A 6 -8.69 10.13 -0.25
C ALA A 6 -8.86 10.69 1.17
N LEU A 7 -9.60 9.97 2.01
CA LEU A 7 -9.74 10.33 3.42
C LEU A 7 -8.40 10.24 4.14
N PRO A 8 -8.19 11.05 5.20
CA PRO A 8 -6.99 10.98 6.00
C PRO A 8 -6.82 9.57 6.60
N VAL A 9 -5.55 9.18 6.74
CA VAL A 9 -5.17 7.88 7.29
C VAL A 9 -5.73 7.66 8.69
N GLN A 10 -6.15 6.42 8.97
CA GLN A 10 -6.58 5.99 10.29
C GLN A 10 -5.57 5.00 10.88
N ASP A 11 -5.03 5.31 12.05
CA ASP A 11 -4.27 4.35 12.88
C ASP A 11 -5.27 3.37 13.51
N VAL A 12 -5.21 2.11 13.07
CA VAL A 12 -6.02 1.01 13.60
C VAL A 12 -5.33 0.38 14.81
N TYR A 13 -4.00 0.34 14.79
CA TYR A 13 -3.16 -0.11 15.89
C TYR A 13 -1.82 0.62 15.84
N ALA A 14 -1.30 1.04 16.99
CA ALA A 14 0.04 1.62 17.11
C ALA A 14 0.68 1.16 18.43
N SER A 15 1.86 0.55 18.32
CA SER A 15 2.68 0.14 19.46
C SER A 15 3.67 1.24 19.84
N SER A 16 3.87 1.45 21.14
CA SER A 16 4.93 2.34 21.64
C SER A 16 6.35 1.81 21.38
N ALA A 17 6.49 0.53 20.99
CA ALA A 17 7.76 -0.08 20.63
C ALA A 17 8.24 0.27 19.21
N LEU A 18 7.39 0.91 18.39
CA LEU A 18 7.77 1.34 17.05
C LEU A 18 8.83 2.44 17.13
N ASN A 19 10.02 2.18 16.58
CA ASN A 19 11.03 3.22 16.38
C ASN A 19 10.97 3.75 14.93
N PRO A 20 10.40 4.96 14.69
CA PRO A 20 10.22 5.49 13.34
C PRO A 20 11.53 5.85 12.63
N THR A 21 12.66 5.89 13.36
CA THR A 21 13.98 6.21 12.79
C THR A 21 14.71 4.99 12.20
N SER A 22 14.24 3.78 12.51
CA SER A 22 14.93 2.52 12.17
C SER A 22 14.04 1.57 11.37
N LEU A 23 13.33 2.08 10.36
CA LEU A 23 12.39 1.27 9.59
C LEU A 23 13.05 0.14 8.79
N SER A 24 14.34 0.25 8.51
CA SER A 24 15.14 -0.76 7.79
C SER A 24 15.33 -2.09 8.54
N ILE A 25 14.88 -2.22 9.79
CA ILE A 25 14.85 -3.48 10.54
C ILE A 25 13.45 -4.10 10.63
N TYR A 26 12.44 -3.41 10.11
CA TYR A 26 11.05 -3.84 10.15
C TYR A 26 10.57 -4.32 8.78
N HIS A 27 9.48 -5.09 8.79
CA HIS A 27 8.80 -5.56 7.60
C HIS A 27 7.54 -4.71 7.36
N LEU A 28 7.31 -4.35 6.09
CA LEU A 28 6.11 -3.68 5.63
C LEU A 28 5.19 -4.71 4.95
N GLY A 29 3.96 -4.81 5.41
CA GLY A 29 2.88 -5.50 4.69
C GLY A 29 1.92 -4.48 4.13
N ILE A 30 1.61 -4.53 2.85
CA ILE A 30 0.57 -3.70 2.23
C ILE A 30 -0.50 -4.63 1.67
N TYR A 31 -1.74 -4.39 2.04
CA TYR A 31 -2.92 -4.99 1.46
C TYR A 31 -3.73 -3.91 0.74
N LEU A 32 -4.10 -4.19 -0.51
CA LEU A 32 -4.92 -3.29 -1.32
C LEU A 32 -6.11 -4.06 -1.86
N ASP A 33 -7.31 -3.55 -1.61
CA ASP A 33 -8.55 -3.98 -2.25
C ASP A 33 -9.18 -2.84 -3.06
N ARG A 34 -10.41 -3.07 -3.57
CA ARG A 34 -11.12 -2.08 -4.40
C ARG A 34 -11.30 -0.73 -3.71
N ASP A 35 -11.49 -0.72 -2.40
CA ASP A 35 -11.93 0.45 -1.65
C ASP A 35 -10.98 0.82 -0.48
N HIS A 36 -9.97 0.00 -0.21
CA HIS A 36 -9.12 0.14 0.97
C HIS A 36 -7.66 -0.15 0.67
N LEU A 37 -6.79 0.67 1.24
CA LEU A 37 -5.38 0.35 1.43
C LEU A 37 -5.15 0.15 2.92
N LEU A 38 -4.76 -1.06 3.31
CA LEU A 38 -4.31 -1.38 4.66
C LEU A 38 -2.80 -1.60 4.60
N TYR A 39 -2.03 -1.02 5.52
CA TYR A 39 -0.64 -1.43 5.66
C TYR A 39 -0.27 -1.67 7.12
N ALA A 40 0.64 -2.59 7.33
CA ALA A 40 1.15 -2.99 8.62
C ALA A 40 2.67 -2.88 8.66
N ILE A 41 3.21 -2.40 9.77
CA ILE A 41 4.64 -2.51 10.09
C ILE A 41 4.76 -3.59 11.15
N SER A 42 5.68 -4.53 10.97
CA SER A 42 5.93 -5.61 11.91
C SER A 42 7.41 -5.88 12.11
N THR A 43 7.76 -6.56 13.21
CA THR A 43 9.11 -7.07 13.42
C THR A 43 9.42 -8.24 12.48
N ALA A 44 10.67 -8.68 12.43
CA ALA A 44 11.06 -9.87 11.69
C ALA A 44 10.38 -11.17 12.20
N GLN A 45 9.89 -11.15 13.45
CA GLN A 45 9.12 -12.24 14.06
C GLN A 45 7.60 -12.10 13.84
N HIS A 46 7.18 -11.19 12.96
CA HIS A 46 5.78 -10.89 12.64
C HIS A 46 4.96 -10.28 13.80
N GLU A 47 5.62 -9.65 14.78
CA GLU A 47 4.90 -8.89 15.80
C GLU A 47 4.43 -7.55 15.22
N PRO A 48 3.13 -7.22 15.26
CA PRO A 48 2.63 -5.97 14.70
C PRO A 48 3.07 -4.78 15.56
N LEU A 49 3.57 -3.73 14.89
CA LEU A 49 3.99 -2.47 15.50
C LEU A 49 3.09 -1.30 15.08
N LEU A 50 2.54 -1.36 13.87
CA LEU A 50 1.62 -0.37 13.34
C LEU A 50 0.65 -1.06 12.37
N LEU A 51 -0.61 -0.64 12.37
CA LEU A 51 -1.60 -0.99 11.36
C LEU A 51 -2.38 0.28 10.99
N ARG A 52 -2.39 0.63 9.71
CA ARG A 52 -3.08 1.81 9.19
C ARG A 52 -4.03 1.48 8.06
N LEU A 53 -5.12 2.22 7.97
CA LEU A 53 -6.17 2.06 6.98
C LEU A 53 -6.45 3.38 6.25
N TYR A 54 -6.46 3.32 4.92
CA TYR A 54 -6.99 4.34 4.03
C TYR A 54 -8.26 3.82 3.39
N LYS A 55 -9.26 4.70 3.30
CA LYS A 55 -10.55 4.39 2.66
C LYS A 55 -10.72 5.25 1.41
N ASN A 56 -11.00 4.59 0.30
CA ASN A 56 -11.39 5.21 -0.96
C ASN A 56 -12.91 5.47 -1.00
N ARG A 57 -13.48 6.16 0.00
CA ARG A 57 -14.93 6.42 0.07
C ARG A 57 -15.48 7.27 -1.08
N ASP A 58 -14.58 7.99 -1.70
CA ASP A 58 -14.83 8.97 -2.74
C ASP A 58 -14.86 8.33 -4.15
N GLY A 59 -14.63 7.01 -4.24
CA GLY A 59 -14.66 6.27 -5.50
C GLY A 59 -13.60 6.73 -6.48
N LEU A 60 -12.44 7.18 -5.99
CA LEU A 60 -11.32 7.57 -6.84
C LEU A 60 -10.89 6.37 -7.67
N GLU A 61 -10.44 6.65 -8.89
CA GLU A 61 -9.68 5.67 -9.66
C GLU A 61 -8.48 5.18 -8.84
N MET A 62 -8.17 3.88 -8.90
CA MET A 62 -7.17 3.24 -8.05
C MET A 62 -5.81 3.94 -8.10
N GLY A 63 -5.35 4.35 -9.29
CA GLY A 63 -4.09 5.10 -9.43
C GLY A 63 -4.07 6.42 -8.65
N HIS A 64 -5.16 7.18 -8.71
CA HIS A 64 -5.31 8.43 -7.95
C HIS A 64 -5.45 8.20 -6.44
N PHE A 65 -6.13 7.13 -6.03
CA PHE A 65 -6.23 6.73 -4.62
C PHE A 65 -4.86 6.39 -4.03
N LEU A 66 -4.06 5.59 -4.74
CA LEU A 66 -2.71 5.21 -4.32
C LEU A 66 -1.77 6.41 -4.26
N GLU A 67 -1.81 7.29 -5.25
CA GLU A 67 -1.01 8.53 -5.24
C GLU A 67 -1.38 9.41 -4.03
N ALA A 68 -2.68 9.55 -3.74
CA ALA A 68 -3.12 10.31 -2.58
C ALA A 68 -2.63 9.68 -1.25
N ALA A 69 -2.66 8.35 -1.11
CA ALA A 69 -2.13 7.66 0.06
C ALA A 69 -0.60 7.85 0.19
N TRP A 70 0.13 7.76 -0.93
CA TRP A 70 1.57 7.99 -1.00
C TRP A 70 1.98 9.40 -0.56
N GLN A 71 1.25 10.42 -0.98
CA GLN A 71 1.55 11.80 -0.58
C GLN A 71 1.23 12.07 0.91
N GLN A 72 0.31 11.31 1.51
CA GLN A 72 -0.14 11.51 2.89
C GLN A 72 0.70 10.77 3.94
N ASP A 73 1.29 9.61 3.62
CA ASP A 73 2.11 8.86 4.59
C ASP A 73 3.61 9.04 4.36
N GLU A 74 4.34 9.40 5.40
CA GLU A 74 5.79 9.39 5.35
C GLU A 74 6.37 7.98 5.45
N PHE A 75 5.71 7.05 6.16
CA PHE A 75 6.25 5.70 6.40
C PHE A 75 6.30 4.87 5.14
N ILE A 76 5.22 4.87 4.33
CA ILE A 76 5.17 4.04 3.13
C ILE A 76 6.19 4.47 2.07
N ARG A 77 6.74 5.68 2.20
CA ARG A 77 7.80 6.24 1.35
C ARG A 77 9.21 5.89 1.82
N LYS A 78 9.34 5.15 2.93
CA LYS A 78 10.64 4.76 3.50
C LYS A 78 10.98 3.33 3.08
N ARG A 79 12.27 3.03 3.20
CA ARG A 79 12.82 1.70 3.00
C ARG A 79 12.60 0.82 4.23
N PHE A 80 12.14 -0.40 3.99
CA PHE A 80 11.98 -1.46 5.00
C PHE A 80 13.00 -2.58 4.74
N ALA A 81 13.18 -3.49 5.70
CA ALA A 81 14.00 -4.68 5.50
C ALA A 81 13.37 -5.62 4.47
N GLN A 82 12.04 -5.70 4.47
CA GLN A 82 11.25 -6.50 3.55
C GLN A 82 9.89 -5.85 3.35
N SER A 83 9.41 -5.85 2.11
CA SER A 83 8.06 -5.40 1.74
C SER A 83 7.28 -6.59 1.17
N MET A 84 6.05 -6.79 1.64
CA MET A 84 5.12 -7.78 1.12
C MET A 84 3.87 -7.05 0.61
N LEU A 85 3.52 -7.29 -0.64
CA LEU A 85 2.34 -6.73 -1.29
C LEU A 85 1.29 -7.82 -1.45
N LEU A 86 0.09 -7.57 -0.94
CA LEU A 86 -1.09 -8.39 -1.14
C LEU A 86 -2.13 -7.56 -1.88
N ILE A 87 -2.40 -7.95 -3.11
CA ILE A 87 -3.33 -7.25 -3.97
C ILE A 87 -4.55 -8.14 -4.11
N GLU A 88 -5.73 -7.65 -3.75
CA GLU A 88 -6.99 -8.28 -4.14
C GLU A 88 -7.25 -8.01 -5.63
N ALA A 89 -6.46 -8.69 -6.46
CA ALA A 89 -6.92 -9.15 -7.75
C ALA A 89 -7.78 -10.39 -7.52
N GLU A 90 -8.57 -10.84 -8.51
CA GLU A 90 -9.34 -12.10 -8.46
C GLU A 90 -8.50 -13.36 -8.08
N ARG A 91 -7.17 -13.21 -7.91
CA ARG A 91 -6.22 -14.14 -7.30
C ARG A 91 -5.15 -13.37 -6.50
N TRP A 92 -4.75 -13.93 -5.36
CA TRP A 92 -3.61 -13.47 -4.54
C TRP A 92 -2.30 -13.59 -5.32
N MET A 93 -1.44 -12.57 -5.27
CA MET A 93 -0.09 -12.62 -5.84
C MET A 93 0.92 -12.13 -4.80
N VAL A 94 1.87 -12.99 -4.44
CA VAL A 94 3.03 -12.61 -3.61
C VAL A 94 4.11 -12.11 -4.56
N VAL A 95 4.56 -10.87 -4.36
CA VAL A 95 5.68 -10.29 -5.12
C VAL A 95 6.93 -10.35 -4.25
N PRO A 96 7.98 -11.08 -4.67
CA PRO A 96 9.25 -11.09 -3.95
C PRO A 96 9.87 -9.69 -3.88
N ALA A 97 10.47 -9.36 -2.73
CA ALA A 97 11.01 -8.02 -2.47
C ALA A 97 12.14 -7.64 -3.45
N GLU A 98 12.89 -8.62 -3.94
CA GLU A 98 13.92 -8.43 -4.99
C GLU A 98 13.37 -7.91 -6.33
N HIS A 99 12.06 -8.04 -6.56
CA HIS A 99 11.38 -7.55 -7.77
C HIS A 99 10.72 -6.18 -7.58
N VAL A 100 10.73 -5.64 -6.35
CA VAL A 100 10.24 -4.31 -6.04
C VAL A 100 11.41 -3.49 -5.50
N PRO A 101 12.02 -2.62 -6.32
CA PRO A 101 13.07 -1.74 -5.83
C PRO A 101 12.58 -0.98 -4.60
N ASP A 102 13.43 -0.89 -3.56
CA ASP A 102 13.06 -0.27 -2.29
C ASP A 102 12.46 1.14 -2.49
N GLY A 103 11.26 1.37 -1.95
CA GLY A 103 10.57 2.66 -2.06
C GLY A 103 9.82 2.85 -3.39
N GLN A 104 9.67 1.81 -4.21
CA GLN A 104 8.90 1.83 -5.46
C GLN A 104 7.64 0.95 -5.41
N GLU A 105 7.23 0.51 -4.21
CA GLU A 105 6.08 -0.36 -3.98
C GLU A 105 4.81 0.19 -4.65
N MET A 106 4.54 1.48 -4.49
CA MET A 106 3.36 2.13 -5.09
C MET A 106 3.44 2.24 -6.61
N HIS A 107 4.64 2.44 -7.17
CA HIS A 107 4.84 2.48 -8.62
C HIS A 107 4.60 1.10 -9.24
N TYR A 108 5.05 0.03 -8.57
CA TYR A 108 4.78 -1.34 -8.97
C TYR A 108 3.27 -1.65 -8.94
N LEU A 109 2.59 -1.31 -7.85
CA LEU A 109 1.14 -1.48 -7.71
C LEU A 109 0.38 -0.75 -8.82
N ARG A 110 0.75 0.50 -9.10
CA ARG A 110 0.15 1.30 -10.17
C ARG A 110 0.32 0.64 -11.54
N ALA A 111 1.53 0.23 -11.90
CA ALA A 111 1.79 -0.42 -13.17
C ALA A 111 1.00 -1.74 -13.32
N PHE A 112 0.90 -2.54 -12.25
CA PHE A 112 0.12 -3.77 -12.25
C PHE A 112 -1.37 -3.53 -12.55
N TYR A 113 -1.97 -2.50 -11.95
CA TYR A 113 -3.38 -2.16 -12.20
C TYR A 113 -3.61 -1.52 -13.55
N GLU A 114 -2.69 -0.68 -14.06
CA GLU A 114 -2.78 -0.12 -15.41
C GLU A 114 -2.76 -1.22 -16.48
N ILE A 115 -1.89 -2.23 -16.33
CA ILE A 115 -1.83 -3.38 -17.25
C ILE A 115 -3.14 -4.18 -17.20
N ARG A 116 -3.67 -4.47 -15.99
CA ARG A 116 -4.95 -5.18 -15.86
C ARG A 116 -6.13 -4.41 -16.44
N ALA A 117 -6.19 -3.10 -16.25
CA ALA A 117 -7.25 -2.27 -16.84
C ALA A 117 -7.25 -2.39 -18.37
N THR A 118 -6.07 -2.48 -18.98
CA THR A 118 -5.86 -2.65 -20.43
C THR A 118 -6.29 -4.05 -20.92
N ASP A 119 -6.04 -5.11 -20.13
CA ASP A 119 -6.51 -6.48 -20.45
C ASP A 119 -8.03 -6.64 -20.30
N SER A 120 -8.68 -5.78 -19.51
CA SER A 120 -10.14 -5.77 -19.35
C SER A 120 -10.88 -4.87 -20.35
N THR A 121 -10.19 -4.26 -21.32
CA THR A 121 -10.85 -3.59 -22.44
C THR A 121 -11.38 -4.63 -23.42
N PRO A 122 -12.70 -4.78 -23.62
CA PRO A 122 -13.21 -5.67 -24.64
C PRO A 122 -12.86 -5.06 -26.01
N HIS A 123 -12.16 -5.83 -26.84
CA HIS A 123 -12.03 -5.51 -28.26
C HIS A 123 -13.43 -5.50 -28.89
N TYR A 124 -13.97 -4.30 -29.14
CA TYR A 124 -15.11 -4.05 -29.99
C TYR A 124 -14.73 -3.06 -31.08
#